data_AF-A0A4U5MU66-F1
#
_entry.id   AF-A0A4U5MU66-F1
#
_cell.length_a   1.000
_cell.length_b   1.000
_cell.length_c   1.000
_cell.angle_alpha   90.00
_cell.angle_beta   90.00
_cell.angle_gamma   90.00
#
_symmetry.space_group_name_H-M   'P 1'
#
loop_
_entity.id
_entity.type
_entity.pdbx_description
1 polymer ?
#
loop_
_entity_poly.entity_id
_entity_poly.type
_entity_poly.pdbx_seq_one_letter_code
_entity_poly.pdbx_strand_id
1 'polypeptide(L)'
;MSGVKITAKVYAFLYALVYLYGLFYFVCFVSRLCPIVIVHDYGTYYDLSTPFANFVQQSEYYSDFALSIATFLCYVLAVLNLLKQKRNSLAKKASWNEIQILIQFFVLFASTAVLELLWMFGFDILPESVWGLVIIHSGWVCPILCLVYKSSQNFFNGDTNRFTTLGLLEMTWC
;
A
#
# COMPACT_ATOMS: atom_id res chain seq x y z
N MET A 1 5.18 25.88 6.44
CA MET A 1 4.54 25.03 5.42
C MET A 1 3.32 25.76 4.88
N SER A 2 3.30 26.23 3.63
CA SER A 2 2.01 26.43 2.97
C SER A 2 1.53 25.04 2.56
N GLY A 3 0.99 24.29 3.53
CA GLY A 3 0.46 22.96 3.27
C GLY A 3 -0.57 23.07 2.16
N VAL A 4 -0.47 22.21 1.15
CA VAL A 4 -1.55 22.04 0.16
C VAL A 4 -2.79 21.68 0.97
N LYS A 5 -3.70 22.63 1.14
CA LYS A 5 -4.96 22.40 1.85
C LYS A 5 -5.83 21.58 0.94
N ILE A 6 -5.75 20.25 1.07
CA ILE A 6 -6.72 19.35 0.47
C ILE A 6 -8.07 19.75 1.06
N THR A 7 -9.00 20.15 0.19
CA THR A 7 -10.33 20.54 0.63
C THR A 7 -11.09 19.30 1.09
N ALA A 8 -12.01 19.45 2.04
CA ALA A 8 -12.82 18.34 2.54
C ALA A 8 -13.58 17.60 1.40
N LYS A 9 -13.92 18.32 0.32
CA LYS A 9 -14.53 17.75 -0.88
C LYS A 9 -13.59 16.82 -1.64
N VAL A 10 -12.33 17.22 -1.82
CA VAL A 10 -11.30 16.37 -2.46
C VAL A 10 -11.02 15.14 -1.61
N TYR A 11 -10.97 15.31 -0.29
CA TYR A 11 -10.82 14.19 0.64
C TYR A 11 -11.98 13.18 0.50
N ALA A 12 -13.23 13.66 0.60
CA ALA A 12 -14.41 12.81 0.49
C ALA A 12 -14.50 12.10 -0.88
N PHE A 13 -14.11 12.79 -1.95
CA PHE A 13 -14.05 12.21 -3.29
C PHE A 13 -13.02 11.08 -3.40
N LEU A 14 -11.78 11.30 -2.93
CA LEU A 14 -10.74 10.27 -2.93
C LEU A 14 -11.17 9.06 -2.08
N TYR A 15 -11.80 9.32 -0.93
CA TYR A 15 -12.32 8.28 -0.05
C TYR A 15 -13.40 7.43 -0.74
N ALA A 16 -14.34 8.08 -1.43
CA ALA A 16 -15.37 7.38 -2.19
C ALA A 16 -14.77 6.52 -3.31
N LEU A 17 -13.72 6.99 -4.00
CA LEU A 17 -13.03 6.21 -5.02
C LEU A 17 -12.38 4.94 -4.46
N VAL A 18 -11.72 5.02 -3.29
CA VAL A 18 -11.12 3.86 -2.62
C VAL A 18 -12.19 2.83 -2.25
N TYR A 19 -13.32 3.28 -1.70
CA TYR A 19 -14.43 2.37 -1.37
C TYR A 19 -15.05 1.73 -2.61
N LEU A 20 -15.20 2.48 -3.69
CA LEU A 20 -15.70 1.93 -4.96
C LEU A 20 -14.74 0.91 -5.55
N TYR A 21 -13.43 1.17 -5.46
CA TYR A 21 -12.38 0.24 -5.87
C TYR A 21 -12.45 -1.05 -5.06
N GLY A 22 -12.44 -0.98 -3.73
CA GLY A 22 -12.56 -2.15 -2.86
C GLY A 22 -13.87 -2.91 -3.06
N LEU A 23 -14.99 -2.21 -3.24
CA LEU A 23 -16.29 -2.83 -3.51
C LEU A 23 -16.28 -3.58 -4.86
N PHE A 24 -15.65 -3.02 -5.90
CA PHE A 24 -15.52 -3.67 -7.20
C PHE A 24 -14.80 -5.02 -7.08
N TYR A 25 -13.62 -5.06 -6.45
CA TYR A 25 -12.87 -6.31 -6.26
C TYR A 25 -13.57 -7.28 -5.32
N PHE A 26 -14.21 -6.80 -4.25
CA PHE A 26 -15.03 -7.63 -3.37
C PHE A 26 -16.14 -8.36 -4.15
N VAL A 27 -16.88 -7.63 -5.00
CA VAL A 27 -17.92 -8.24 -5.85
C VAL A 27 -17.31 -9.23 -6.83
N CYS A 28 -16.14 -8.93 -7.41
CA CYS A 28 -15.46 -9.86 -8.29
C CYS A 28 -15.11 -11.17 -7.55
N PHE A 29 -14.50 -11.10 -6.38
CA PHE A 29 -14.07 -12.27 -5.59
C PHE A 29 -15.21 -13.14 -5.07
N VAL A 30 -16.37 -12.54 -4.74
CA VAL A 30 -17.55 -13.29 -4.29
C VAL A 30 -18.37 -13.81 -5.48
N SER A 31 -18.17 -13.27 -6.67
CA SER A 31 -18.91 -13.64 -7.87
C SER A 31 -18.38 -14.91 -8.53
N ARG A 32 -19.29 -15.68 -9.13
CA ARG A 32 -18.95 -16.84 -9.97
C ARG A 32 -18.27 -16.45 -11.29
N LEU A 33 -18.29 -15.17 -11.65
CA LEU A 33 -17.66 -14.67 -12.87
C LEU A 33 -16.13 -14.62 -12.77
N CYS A 34 -15.60 -14.55 -11.54
CA CYS A 34 -14.17 -14.53 -11.27
C CYS A 34 -13.79 -15.69 -10.33
N PRO A 35 -13.82 -16.94 -10.83
CA PRO A 35 -13.52 -18.09 -9.98
C PRO A 35 -12.08 -18.03 -9.46
N ILE A 36 -11.94 -18.23 -8.15
CA ILE A 36 -10.65 -18.42 -7.48
C ILE A 36 -10.47 -19.92 -7.25
N VAL A 37 -9.36 -20.46 -7.72
CA VAL A 37 -8.96 -21.85 -7.51
C VAL A 37 -7.93 -21.95 -6.41
N ILE A 38 -8.02 -23.03 -5.64
CA ILE A 38 -7.01 -23.35 -4.61
C ILE A 38 -5.91 -24.16 -5.29
N VAL A 39 -4.69 -23.67 -5.19
CA VAL A 39 -3.50 -24.33 -5.76
C VAL A 39 -2.60 -24.79 -4.61
N HIS A 40 -2.20 -26.07 -4.66
CA HIS A 40 -1.37 -26.72 -3.65
C HIS A 40 -1.90 -26.61 -2.22
N ASP A 41 -3.22 -26.61 -1.99
CA ASP A 41 -3.90 -26.57 -0.67
C ASP A 41 -3.66 -25.32 0.20
N TYR A 42 -2.81 -24.37 -0.23
CA TYR A 42 -2.42 -23.20 0.57
C TYR A 42 -2.42 -21.86 -0.19
N GLY A 43 -2.54 -21.88 -1.51
CA GLY A 43 -2.57 -20.67 -2.35
C GLY A 43 -3.91 -20.48 -3.06
N THR A 44 -4.29 -19.24 -3.30
CA THR A 44 -5.48 -18.88 -4.10
C THR A 44 -5.06 -18.17 -5.38
N TYR A 45 -5.55 -18.65 -6.53
CA TYR A 45 -5.24 -18.09 -7.84
C TYR A 45 -6.51 -17.85 -8.65
N TYR A 46 -6.45 -16.90 -9.58
CA TYR A 46 -7.50 -16.72 -10.57
C TYR A 46 -7.54 -17.90 -11.53
N ASP A 47 -8.74 -18.39 -11.84
CA ASP A 47 -8.94 -19.36 -12.91
C ASP A 47 -8.89 -18.66 -14.28
N LEU A 48 -7.70 -18.67 -14.89
CA LEU A 48 -7.43 -18.00 -16.16
C LEU A 48 -8.11 -18.65 -17.37
N SER A 49 -8.81 -19.78 -17.19
CA SER A 49 -9.67 -20.33 -18.23
C SER A 49 -10.89 -19.43 -18.50
N THR A 50 -11.27 -18.60 -17.52
CA THR A 50 -12.39 -17.66 -17.65
C THR A 50 -11.90 -16.28 -18.09
N PRO A 51 -12.38 -15.73 -19.23
CA PRO A 51 -11.92 -14.43 -19.74
C PRO A 51 -12.11 -13.26 -18.75
N PHE A 52 -13.18 -13.29 -17.95
CA PHE A 52 -13.43 -12.26 -16.95
C PHE A 52 -12.43 -12.32 -15.79
N ALA A 53 -12.04 -13.52 -15.32
CA ALA A 53 -11.02 -13.66 -14.29
C ALA A 53 -9.65 -13.14 -14.76
N ASN A 54 -9.29 -13.41 -16.02
CA ASN A 54 -8.08 -12.86 -16.63
C ASN A 54 -8.12 -11.31 -16.69
N PHE A 55 -9.26 -10.73 -17.09
CA PHE A 55 -9.44 -9.28 -17.07
C PHE A 55 -9.29 -8.69 -15.65
N VAL A 56 -9.89 -9.33 -14.64
CA VAL A 56 -9.81 -8.87 -13.24
C VAL A 56 -8.36 -8.92 -12.74
N GLN A 57 -7.63 -10.02 -12.98
CA GLN A 57 -6.22 -10.15 -12.60
C GLN A 57 -5.34 -9.09 -13.29
N GLN A 58 -5.53 -8.87 -14.59
CA GLN A 58 -4.79 -7.83 -15.31
C GLN A 58 -5.12 -6.43 -14.79
N SER A 59 -6.40 -6.17 -14.51
CA SER A 59 -6.85 -4.92 -13.92
C SER A 59 -6.14 -4.70 -12.58
N GLU A 60 -6.16 -5.70 -11.69
CA GLU A 60 -5.50 -5.66 -10.38
C GLU A 60 -4.02 -5.32 -10.52
N TYR A 61 -3.30 -6.04 -11.38
CA TYR A 61 -1.89 -5.79 -11.65
C TYR A 61 -1.61 -4.34 -12.10
N TYR A 62 -2.36 -3.84 -13.09
CA TYR A 62 -2.13 -2.50 -13.61
C TYR A 62 -2.50 -1.42 -12.59
N SER A 63 -3.54 -1.63 -11.78
CA SER A 63 -3.89 -0.71 -10.70
C SER A 63 -2.83 -0.68 -9.61
N ASP A 64 -2.33 -1.83 -9.17
CA ASP A 64 -1.32 -1.92 -8.10
C ASP A 64 0.02 -1.33 -8.55
N PHE A 65 0.39 -1.57 -9.81
CA PHE A 65 1.55 -0.94 -10.42
C PHE A 65 1.42 0.59 -10.50
N ALA A 66 0.25 1.08 -10.94
CA ALA A 66 -0.01 2.53 -11.01
C ALA A 66 0.00 3.19 -9.62
N LEU A 67 -0.61 2.55 -8.63
CA LEU A 67 -0.62 3.01 -7.23
C LEU A 67 0.80 3.01 -6.64
N SER A 68 1.60 2.00 -6.94
CA SER A 68 3.00 1.91 -6.51
C SER A 68 3.83 3.06 -7.08
N ILE A 69 3.69 3.37 -8.38
CA ILE A 69 4.36 4.52 -9.00
C ILE A 69 3.90 5.84 -8.36
N ALA A 70 2.60 6.04 -8.18
CA ALA A 70 2.07 7.24 -7.57
C ALA A 70 2.62 7.45 -6.15
N THR A 71 2.66 6.37 -5.36
CA THR A 71 3.22 6.37 -3.99
C THR A 71 4.70 6.72 -3.99
N PHE A 72 5.48 6.14 -4.90
CA PHE A 72 6.90 6.45 -5.04
C PHE A 72 7.12 7.93 -5.39
N LEU A 73 6.33 8.49 -6.31
CA LEU A 73 6.40 9.91 -6.66
C LEU A 73 6.06 10.80 -5.47
N CYS A 74 5.01 10.47 -4.71
CA CYS A 74 4.67 11.18 -3.48
C CYS A 74 5.83 11.14 -2.46
N TYR A 75 6.49 10.00 -2.30
CA TYR A 75 7.66 9.85 -1.44
C TYR A 75 8.83 10.74 -1.90
N VAL A 76 9.19 10.71 -3.18
CA VAL A 76 10.25 11.56 -3.75
C VAL A 76 9.94 13.04 -3.53
N LEU A 77 8.70 13.47 -3.76
CA LEU A 77 8.26 14.85 -3.50
C LEU A 77 8.38 15.22 -2.02
N ALA A 78 8.02 14.32 -1.09
CA ALA A 78 8.16 14.55 0.34
C ALA A 78 9.64 14.74 0.73
N VAL A 79 10.54 13.89 0.23
CA VAL A 79 11.99 13.99 0.46
C VAL A 79 12.54 15.29 -0.12
N LEU A 80 12.21 15.63 -1.37
CA LEU A 80 12.66 16.87 -2.01
C LEU A 80 12.19 18.11 -1.24
N ASN A 81 10.96 18.11 -0.73
CA ASN A 81 10.44 19.19 0.09
C ASN A 81 11.21 19.33 1.41
N LEU A 82 11.58 18.23 2.06
CA LEU A 82 12.40 18.23 3.27
C LEU A 82 13.82 18.74 2.99
N LEU A 83 14.43 18.34 1.87
CA LEU A 83 15.73 18.85 1.44
C LEU A 83 15.69 20.35 1.11
N LYS A 84 14.64 20.81 0.41
CA LYS A 84 14.43 22.23 0.11
C LYS A 84 14.25 23.06 1.38
N GLN A 85 13.52 22.54 2.37
CA GLN A 85 13.39 23.17 3.68
C GLN A 85 14.74 23.27 4.38
N LYS A 86 15.56 22.21 4.41
CA LYS A 86 16.93 22.27 4.95
C LYS A 86 17.79 23.32 4.26
N ARG A 87 17.72 23.41 2.93
CA ARG A 87 18.52 24.37 2.16
C ARG A 87 18.12 25.81 2.43
N ASN A 88 16.82 26.08 2.57
CA ASN A 88 16.30 27.42 2.83
C ASN A 88 16.39 27.80 4.33
N SER A 89 16.48 26.81 5.22
CA SER A 89 16.60 27.00 6.67
C SER A 89 18.06 26.75 7.06
N LEU A 90 18.93 27.73 6.88
CA LEU A 90 20.39 27.69 7.16
C LEU A 90 20.81 27.19 8.57
N ALA A 91 19.88 26.80 9.46
CA ALA A 91 20.17 26.41 10.84
C ALA A 91 19.28 25.32 11.47
N LYS A 92 18.26 24.76 10.79
CA LYS A 92 17.40 23.72 11.42
C LYS A 92 17.80 22.32 10.96
N LYS A 93 18.42 21.53 11.85
CA LYS A 93 18.54 20.06 11.70
C LYS A 93 17.13 19.50 11.52
N ALA A 94 16.94 18.59 10.55
CA ALA A 94 15.73 17.79 10.51
C ALA A 94 15.58 17.09 11.84
N SER A 95 14.36 17.12 12.39
CA SER A 95 14.10 16.44 13.63
C SER A 95 14.30 14.94 13.41
N TRP A 96 14.83 14.25 14.42
CA TRP A 96 14.99 12.80 14.37
C TRP A 96 13.67 12.09 14.02
N ASN A 97 12.55 12.64 14.49
CA ASN A 97 11.21 12.17 14.21
C ASN A 97 10.84 12.23 12.71
N GLU A 98 11.22 13.28 11.98
CA GLU A 98 10.97 13.38 10.52
C GLU A 98 11.76 12.33 9.74
N ILE A 99 13.01 12.09 10.14
CA ILE A 99 13.86 11.08 9.52
C ILE A 99 13.29 9.67 9.79
N GLN A 100 12.86 9.40 11.02
CA GLN A 100 12.24 8.12 11.36
C GLN A 100 10.96 7.88 10.56
N ILE A 101 10.12 8.90 10.38
CA ILE A 101 8.90 8.79 9.55
C ILE A 101 9.28 8.45 8.09
N LEU A 102 10.27 9.14 7.51
CA LEU A 102 10.73 8.85 6.15
C LEU A 102 11.26 7.41 6.01
N ILE A 103 12.09 6.96 6.96
CA ILE A 103 12.64 5.60 6.94
C ILE A 103 11.51 4.58 7.03
N GLN A 104 10.53 4.78 7.90
CA GLN A 104 9.38 3.89 8.02
C GLN A 104 8.57 3.81 6.73
N PHE A 105 8.29 4.96 6.09
CA PHE A 105 7.61 4.98 4.79
C PHE A 105 8.42 4.28 3.70
N PHE A 106 9.73 4.46 3.67
CA PHE A 106 10.60 3.79 2.71
C PHE A 106 10.64 2.28 2.92
N VAL A 107 10.79 1.82 4.17
CA VAL A 107 10.79 0.40 4.51
C VAL A 107 9.45 -0.23 4.14
N LEU A 108 8.33 0.43 4.46
CA LEU A 108 6.99 -0.03 4.10
C LEU A 108 6.84 -0.15 2.57
N PHE A 109 7.16 0.91 1.83
CA PHE A 109 7.10 0.91 0.38
C PHE A 109 7.99 -0.18 -0.24
N ALA A 110 9.23 -0.32 0.23
CA ALA A 110 10.16 -1.32 -0.27
C ALA A 110 9.67 -2.74 0.02
N SER A 111 9.15 -3.00 1.24
CA SER A 111 8.59 -4.31 1.57
C SER A 111 7.39 -4.67 0.70
N THR A 112 6.49 -3.72 0.46
CA THR A 112 5.31 -3.93 -0.39
C THR A 112 5.72 -4.12 -1.85
N ALA A 113 6.62 -3.29 -2.38
CA ALA A 113 7.11 -3.44 -3.75
C ALA A 113 7.83 -4.77 -3.99
N VAL A 114 8.62 -5.25 -3.01
CA VAL A 114 9.23 -6.58 -3.08
C VAL A 114 8.16 -7.67 -3.04
N LEU A 115 7.14 -7.52 -2.20
CA LEU A 115 6.04 -8.47 -2.12
C LEU A 115 5.27 -8.56 -3.45
N GLU A 116 4.95 -7.42 -4.06
CA GLU A 116 4.29 -7.36 -5.39
C GLU A 116 5.13 -8.03 -6.48
N LEU A 117 6.44 -7.77 -6.49
CA LEU A 117 7.34 -8.43 -7.43
C LEU A 117 7.41 -9.94 -7.18
N LEU A 118 7.42 -10.37 -5.93
CA LEU A 118 7.36 -11.80 -5.58
C LEU A 118 5.99 -12.40 -5.89
N TRP A 119 4.91 -11.64 -5.82
CA TRP A 119 3.59 -12.12 -6.23
C TRP A 119 3.53 -12.39 -7.73
N MET A 120 4.11 -11.49 -8.53
CA MET A 120 4.07 -11.55 -9.99
C MET A 120 5.12 -12.48 -10.60
N PHE A 121 6.34 -12.49 -10.05
CA PHE A 121 7.49 -13.23 -10.59
C PHE A 121 8.03 -14.28 -9.62
N GLY A 122 7.33 -14.53 -8.50
CA GLY A 122 7.81 -15.44 -7.46
C GLY A 122 8.10 -16.84 -7.96
N PHE A 123 7.28 -17.36 -8.87
CA PHE A 123 7.48 -18.70 -9.45
C PHE A 123 8.63 -18.76 -10.46
N ASP A 124 9.00 -17.63 -11.08
CA ASP A 124 10.15 -17.57 -11.98
C ASP A 124 11.48 -17.45 -11.21
N ILE A 125 11.44 -16.90 -9.99
CA ILE A 125 12.62 -16.57 -9.19
C ILE A 125 12.86 -17.58 -8.06
N LEU A 126 11.80 -18.04 -7.39
CA LEU A 126 11.87 -18.96 -6.27
C LEU A 126 11.56 -20.39 -6.73
N PRO A 127 12.24 -21.40 -6.17
CA PRO A 127 11.89 -22.79 -6.43
C PRO A 127 10.46 -23.07 -5.97
N GLU A 128 9.70 -23.82 -6.78
CA GLU A 128 8.35 -24.28 -6.45
C GLU A 128 8.36 -24.99 -5.09
N SER A 129 7.96 -24.26 -4.06
CA SER A 129 7.92 -24.75 -2.69
C SER A 129 6.71 -24.18 -2.00
N VAL A 130 6.00 -25.04 -1.26
CA VAL A 130 4.81 -24.66 -0.49
C VAL A 130 5.11 -23.49 0.45
N TRP A 131 6.33 -23.45 1.01
CA TRP A 131 6.77 -22.38 1.90
C TRP A 131 6.91 -21.02 1.20
N GLY A 132 7.35 -20.98 -0.06
CA GLY A 132 7.40 -19.74 -0.83
C GLY A 132 6.01 -19.12 -0.99
N LEU A 133 5.03 -19.96 -1.33
CA LEU A 133 3.61 -19.60 -1.43
C LEU A 133 3.04 -19.03 -0.12
N VAL A 134 3.29 -19.72 1.00
CA VAL A 134 2.84 -19.29 2.34
C VAL A 134 3.48 -17.97 2.74
N ILE A 135 4.79 -17.80 2.52
CA ILE A 135 5.52 -16.57 2.83
C ILE A 135 4.94 -15.40 2.04
N ILE A 136 4.74 -15.59 0.73
CA ILE A 136 4.17 -14.56 -0.14
C ILE A 136 2.73 -14.20 0.30
N HIS A 137 1.85 -15.17 0.57
CA HIS A 137 0.49 -14.87 1.03
C HIS A 137 0.48 -14.20 2.42
N SER A 138 1.35 -14.61 3.34
CA SER A 138 1.46 -14.00 4.68
C SER A 138 2.07 -12.60 4.66
N GLY A 139 2.84 -12.26 3.62
CA GLY A 139 3.46 -10.95 3.44
C GLY A 139 2.44 -9.81 3.41
N TRP A 140 1.22 -10.08 2.91
CA TRP A 140 0.12 -9.12 2.85
C TRP A 140 -0.45 -8.74 4.23
N VAL A 141 -0.25 -9.58 5.25
CA VAL A 141 -0.72 -9.33 6.64
C VAL A 141 0.25 -8.40 7.40
N CYS A 142 1.52 -8.36 7.00
CA CYS A 142 2.58 -7.66 7.72
C CYS A 142 2.41 -6.12 7.74
N PRO A 143 2.05 -5.45 6.62
CA PRO A 143 1.74 -4.01 6.59
C PRO A 143 0.60 -3.63 7.56
N ILE A 144 -0.45 -4.46 7.62
CA ILE A 144 -1.63 -4.25 8.47
C ILE A 144 -1.24 -4.30 9.95
N LEU A 145 -0.39 -5.25 10.34
CA LEU A 145 0.09 -5.35 11.73
C LEU A 145 0.99 -4.17 12.12
N CYS A 146 1.82 -3.67 11.20
CA CYS A 146 2.61 -2.46 11.43
C CYS A 146 1.72 -1.21 11.62
N LEU A 147 0.62 -1.10 10.89
CA LEU A 147 -0.36 -0.01 11.01
C LEU A 147 -1.14 -0.08 12.34
N VAL A 148 -1.61 -1.26 12.73
CA VAL A 148 -2.32 -1.48 14.01
C VAL A 148 -1.40 -1.20 15.20
N TYR A 149 -0.14 -1.64 15.13
CA TYR A 149 0.84 -1.40 16.17
C TYR A 149 1.09 0.11 16.37
N LYS A 150 1.23 0.87 15.29
CA LYS A 150 1.52 2.31 15.35
C LYS A 150 0.30 3.16 15.72
N SER A 151 -0.89 2.78 15.25
CA SER A 151 -2.17 3.38 15.68
C SER A 151 -2.38 3.20 17.19
N SER A 152 -2.07 2.01 17.72
CA SER A 152 -2.15 1.78 19.17
C SER A 152 -1.15 2.65 19.95
N GLN A 153 0.10 2.79 19.50
CA GLN A 153 1.09 3.65 20.17
C GLN A 153 0.71 5.14 20.17
N ASN A 154 0.09 5.65 19.10
CA ASN A 154 -0.36 7.04 19.05
C ASN A 154 -1.60 7.28 19.93
N PHE A 155 -2.49 6.28 20.06
CA PHE A 155 -3.63 6.33 20.98
C PHE A 155 -3.19 6.35 22.45
N PHE A 156 -2.14 5.59 22.80
CA PHE A 156 -1.56 5.60 24.15
C PHE A 156 -0.77 6.87 24.49
N ASN A 157 -0.22 7.58 23.49
CA ASN A 157 0.57 8.80 23.69
C ASN A 157 -0.24 10.12 23.65
N GLY A 158 -1.56 10.07 23.46
CA GLY A 158 -2.44 11.25 23.57
C GLY A 158 -2.34 12.31 22.46
N ASP A 159 -1.54 12.05 21.41
CA ASP A 159 -1.32 12.99 20.30
C ASP A 159 -2.43 12.87 19.22
N THR A 160 -3.60 13.41 19.52
CA THR A 160 -4.80 13.39 18.66
C THR A 160 -4.70 14.25 17.39
N ASN A 161 -3.70 15.13 17.28
CA ASN A 161 -3.62 16.13 16.19
C ASN A 161 -2.83 15.70 14.93
N ARG A 162 -2.27 14.48 14.89
CA ARG A 162 -1.45 14.00 13.73
C ARG A 162 -2.16 13.01 12.81
N PHE A 163 -3.44 12.72 13.07
CA PHE A 163 -4.22 11.74 12.29
C PHE A 163 -4.54 12.16 10.85
N THR A 164 -4.49 13.46 10.52
CA THR A 164 -5.12 13.99 9.30
C THR A 164 -4.30 13.86 8.01
N THR A 165 -3.00 13.55 8.09
CA THR A 165 -2.15 13.46 6.88
C THR A 165 -1.56 12.07 6.62
N LEU A 166 -1.37 11.25 7.66
CA LEU A 166 -0.90 9.87 7.48
C LEU A 166 -2.03 8.90 7.09
N GLY A 167 -3.24 9.09 7.62
CA GLY A 167 -4.37 8.17 7.36
C GLY A 167 -4.77 8.02 5.89
N LEU A 168 -4.40 8.95 5.02
CA LEU A 168 -4.71 8.92 3.58
C LEU A 168 -3.79 8.01 2.76
N LEU A 169 -2.53 7.85 3.16
CA LEU A 169 -1.59 6.88 2.56
C LEU A 169 -1.75 5.50 3.20
N GLU A 170 -2.34 5.44 4.40
CA GLU A 170 -2.53 4.21 5.18
C GLU A 170 -3.85 3.49 4.82
N MET A 171 -4.84 4.17 4.23
CA MET A 171 -6.13 3.57 3.81
C MET A 171 -6.19 3.16 2.33
N THR A 172 -5.19 3.51 1.51
CA THR A 172 -5.12 3.08 0.10
C THR A 172 -4.62 1.64 -0.09
N TRP A 173 -4.40 0.91 1.01
CA TRP A 173 -3.90 -0.47 1.01
C TRP A 173 -4.90 -1.46 1.63
N CYS A 174 -6.20 -1.21 1.44
CA CYS A 174 -7.28 -2.15 1.70
C CYS A 174 -8.19 -2.23 0.47
#